data_AF-A0A2H0KMV0-F1
#
_entry.id   AF-A0A2H0KMV0-F1
#
_cell.length_a   1.000
_cell.length_b   1.000
_cell.length_c   1.000
_cell.angle_alpha   90.00
_cell.angle_beta   90.00
_cell.angle_gamma   90.00
#
_symmetry.space_group_name_H-M   'P 1'
#
loop_
_entity.id
_entity.type
_entity.pdbx_description
1 polymer ?
#
loop_
_entity_poly.entity_id
_entity_poly.type
_entity_poly.pdbx_seq_one_letter_code
_entity_poly.pdbx_strand_id
1 'polypeptide(L)'
;NFSNTTHQLLLYRHSRGSKVVREVLGKDGENFEGVLNTDFYAAYNEYAGFHQRCWVHYLRDIKNLKNEYPKDKLLKKWSKDIHQIYERAKQYTGPPDNIPIGLKETMREEKEILFKKQLTDI
;
A
#
# COMPACT_ATOMS: atom_id res chain seq x y z
N ASN A 1 16.59 -3.71 0.38
CA ASN A 1 16.16 -4.72 -0.61
C ASN A 1 14.90 -4.19 -1.23
N PHE A 2 14.91 -3.97 -2.54
CA PHE A 2 13.74 -3.60 -3.34
C PHE A 2 13.51 -4.71 -4.33
N SER A 3 12.27 -5.17 -4.48
CA SER A 3 11.97 -6.32 -5.33
C SER A 3 10.61 -6.20 -5.97
N ASN A 4 10.49 -6.73 -7.17
CA ASN A 4 9.23 -7.02 -7.83
C ASN A 4 9.21 -8.50 -8.26
N THR A 5 8.32 -8.88 -9.17
CA THR A 5 8.17 -10.27 -9.63
C THR A 5 9.34 -10.78 -10.49
N THR A 6 10.18 -9.90 -11.01
CA THR A 6 11.22 -10.25 -12.00
C THR A 6 12.63 -9.80 -11.61
N HIS A 7 12.75 -8.78 -10.76
CA HIS A 7 14.02 -8.15 -10.41
C HIS A 7 14.12 -7.93 -8.89
N GLN A 8 15.36 -8.00 -8.40
CA GLN A 8 15.71 -7.72 -7.02
C GLN A 8 16.95 -6.84 -6.96
N LEU A 9 16.86 -5.73 -6.23
CA LEU A 9 17.94 -4.80 -5.94
C LEU A 9 18.34 -4.89 -4.46
N LEU A 10 19.56 -5.37 -4.22
CA LEU A 10 20.19 -5.39 -2.91
C LEU A 10 21.24 -4.28 -2.82
N LEU A 11 21.17 -3.48 -1.76
CA LEU A 11 22.10 -2.39 -1.50
C LEU A 11 22.84 -2.66 -0.20
N TYR A 12 24.17 -2.67 -0.28
CA TYR A 12 25.03 -2.79 0.88
C TYR A 12 25.44 -1.39 1.34
N ARG A 13 24.92 -0.97 2.50
CA ARG A 13 25.17 0.33 3.14
C ARG A 13 25.29 0.11 4.65
N HIS A 14 26.04 0.98 5.32
CA HIS A 14 26.14 0.97 6.79
C HIS A 14 24.83 1.36 7.51
N SER A 15 23.85 1.88 6.78
CA SER A 15 22.53 2.25 7.30
C SER A 15 21.44 1.75 6.38
N ARG A 16 20.24 1.57 6.93
CA ARG A 16 18.98 1.28 6.21
C ARG A 16 17.93 2.38 6.41
N GLY A 17 18.34 3.54 6.92
CA GLY A 17 17.47 4.68 7.18
C GLY A 17 17.03 5.41 5.91
N SER A 18 16.26 6.50 6.09
CA SER A 18 15.69 7.29 5.00
C SER A 18 16.71 7.80 3.98
N LYS A 19 17.98 7.97 4.37
CA LYS A 19 19.08 8.29 3.46
C LYS A 19 19.18 7.31 2.29
N VAL A 20 19.04 6.01 2.54
CA VAL A 20 19.11 4.99 1.48
C VAL A 20 17.85 5.02 0.62
N VAL A 21 16.69 5.33 1.21
CA VAL A 21 15.43 5.47 0.45
C VAL A 21 15.54 6.63 -0.53
N ARG A 22 16.00 7.81 -0.07
CA ARG A 22 16.19 9.00 -0.93
C ARG A 22 17.24 8.78 -2.01
N GLU A 23 18.35 8.11 -1.68
CA GLU A 23 19.39 7.76 -2.66
C GLU A 23 18.83 6.95 -3.84
N VAL A 24 17.89 6.04 -3.57
CA VAL A 24 17.42 5.06 -4.55
C VAL A 24 16.18 5.55 -5.28
N LEU A 25 15.18 6.00 -4.53
CA LEU A 25 13.87 6.33 -5.06
C LEU A 25 13.69 7.83 -5.33
N GLY A 26 14.66 8.66 -4.93
CA GLY A 26 14.48 10.10 -4.91
C GLY A 26 13.74 10.54 -3.65
N LYS A 27 13.80 11.84 -3.35
CA LYS A 27 13.10 12.37 -2.16
C LYS A 27 11.59 12.39 -2.39
N ASP A 28 11.19 12.81 -3.59
CA ASP A 28 9.80 12.98 -3.99
C ASP A 28 9.30 11.80 -4.83
N GLY A 29 10.11 10.75 -4.96
CA GLY A 29 9.80 9.56 -5.76
C GLY A 29 10.17 9.68 -7.23
N GLU A 30 10.91 10.72 -7.60
CA GLU A 30 11.29 11.05 -8.97
C GLU A 30 12.10 9.96 -9.69
N ASN A 31 12.72 9.02 -8.95
CA ASN A 31 13.46 7.90 -9.54
C ASN A 31 12.61 6.62 -9.67
N PHE A 32 11.32 6.66 -9.29
CA PHE A 32 10.45 5.50 -9.35
C PHE A 32 9.02 5.86 -9.74
N GLU A 33 8.67 5.54 -10.99
CA GLU A 33 7.34 5.79 -11.56
C GLU A 33 6.25 4.85 -11.04
N GLY A 34 6.63 3.79 -10.31
CA GLY A 34 5.70 2.80 -9.77
C GLY A 34 5.12 3.17 -8.40
N VAL A 35 4.30 2.27 -7.86
CA VAL A 35 3.79 2.36 -6.49
C VAL A 35 4.70 1.59 -5.54
N LEU A 36 5.37 2.30 -4.64
CA LEU A 36 6.20 1.68 -3.62
C LEU A 36 5.30 0.94 -2.62
N ASN A 37 5.61 -0.32 -2.28
CA ASN A 37 4.91 -1.06 -1.24
C ASN A 37 5.87 -1.42 -0.10
N THR A 38 5.59 -0.94 1.12
CA THR A 38 6.45 -1.17 2.28
C THR A 38 5.65 -1.56 3.52
N ASP A 39 6.34 -2.10 4.52
CA ASP A 39 5.84 -2.13 5.89
C ASP A 39 5.76 -0.71 6.50
N PHE A 40 5.55 -0.62 7.81
CA PHE A 40 5.50 0.62 8.57
C PHE A 40 6.88 1.08 9.07
N TYR A 41 7.99 0.61 8.47
CA TYR A 41 9.31 1.05 8.88
C TYR A 41 9.52 2.55 8.60
N ALA A 42 9.96 3.29 9.61
CA ALA A 42 9.99 4.75 9.61
C ALA A 42 10.91 5.35 8.53
N ALA A 43 11.90 4.60 8.04
CA ALA A 43 12.79 5.06 6.97
C ALA A 43 12.04 5.43 5.68
N TYR A 44 10.87 4.83 5.44
CA TYR A 44 10.04 5.11 4.27
C TYR A 44 9.05 6.26 4.47
N ASN A 45 8.98 6.88 5.67
CA ASN A 45 8.01 7.96 5.93
C ASN A 45 8.35 9.26 5.20
N GLU A 46 9.61 9.46 4.82
CA GLU A 46 10.05 10.64 4.07
C GLU A 46 9.81 10.52 2.56
N TYR A 47 9.45 9.34 2.05
CA TYR A 47 9.17 9.12 0.64
C TYR A 47 7.82 9.72 0.27
N ALA A 48 7.81 10.70 -0.63
CA ALA A 48 6.59 11.42 -1.03
C ALA A 48 5.95 10.92 -2.34
N GLY A 49 6.58 9.96 -3.03
CA GLY A 49 6.01 9.36 -4.24
C GLY A 49 4.81 8.44 -3.95
N PHE A 50 4.26 7.80 -4.99
CA PHE A 50 3.15 6.86 -4.82
C PHE A 50 3.53 5.71 -3.89
N HIS A 51 2.82 5.59 -2.77
CA HIS A 51 3.19 4.70 -1.67
C HIS A 51 1.96 3.98 -1.09
N GLN A 52 2.05 2.65 -1.03
CA GLN A 52 1.12 1.79 -0.32
C GLN A 52 1.80 1.15 0.90
N ARG A 53 1.09 1.14 2.04
CA ARG A 53 1.51 0.38 3.21
C ARG A 53 0.98 -1.06 3.14
N CYS A 54 1.77 -1.99 3.63
CA CYS A 54 1.50 -3.41 3.55
C CYS A 54 0.30 -3.78 4.45
N TRP A 55 -0.78 -4.24 3.82
CA TRP A 55 -2.01 -4.67 4.48
C TRP A 55 -1.80 -5.74 5.55
N VAL A 56 -0.85 -6.67 5.35
CA VAL A 56 -0.57 -7.74 6.33
C VAL A 56 -0.10 -7.15 7.66
N HIS A 57 0.78 -6.15 7.62
CA HIS A 57 1.26 -5.47 8.83
C HIS A 57 0.14 -4.66 9.46
N TYR A 58 -0.61 -3.91 8.65
CA TYR A 58 -1.71 -3.08 9.13
C TYR A 58 -2.80 -3.90 9.85
N LEU A 59 -3.25 -5.00 9.25
CA LEU A 59 -4.27 -5.87 9.83
C LEU A 59 -3.77 -6.59 11.10
N ARG A 60 -2.47 -6.89 11.20
CA ARG A 60 -1.86 -7.45 12.41
C ARG A 60 -1.86 -6.44 13.55
N ASP A 61 -1.52 -5.18 13.27
CA ASP A 61 -1.53 -4.12 14.28
C ASP A 61 -2.95 -3.83 14.78
N ILE A 62 -3.94 -3.81 13.89
CA ILE A 62 -5.36 -3.72 14.26
C ILE A 62 -5.80 -4.87 15.16
N LYS A 63 -5.34 -6.11 14.86
CA LYS A 63 -5.62 -7.27 15.70
C LYS A 63 -5.01 -7.10 17.10
N ASN A 64 -3.76 -6.64 17.19
CA ASN A 64 -3.10 -6.39 18.47
C ASN A 64 -3.86 -5.33 19.28
N LEU A 65 -4.22 -4.22 18.65
CA LEU A 65 -5.01 -3.15 19.27
C LEU A 65 -6.35 -3.67 19.82
N LYS A 66 -7.04 -4.54 19.07
CA LYS A 66 -8.27 -5.18 19.56
C LYS A 66 -8.06 -6.08 20.77
N ASN A 67 -6.91 -6.72 20.89
CA ASN A 67 -6.59 -7.56 22.03
C ASN A 67 -6.27 -6.73 23.28
N GLU A 68 -5.66 -5.55 23.10
CA GLU A 68 -5.40 -4.58 24.18
C GLU A 68 -6.69 -3.95 24.70
N TYR A 69 -7.66 -3.70 23.82
CA TYR A 69 -8.95 -3.06 24.15
C TYR A 69 -10.14 -3.97 23.84
N PRO A 70 -10.28 -5.14 24.50
CA PRO A 70 -11.25 -6.17 24.11
C PRO A 70 -12.70 -5.78 24.37
N LYS A 71 -12.97 -4.72 25.14
CA LYS A 71 -14.33 -4.22 25.44
C LYS A 71 -14.74 -3.03 24.58
N ASP A 72 -13.82 -2.45 23.81
CA ASP A 72 -14.12 -1.31 22.96
C ASP A 72 -14.96 -1.73 21.76
N LYS A 73 -16.23 -1.32 21.75
CA LYS A 73 -17.19 -1.62 20.68
C LYS A 73 -16.91 -0.80 19.42
N LEU A 74 -16.44 0.44 19.56
CA LEU A 74 -16.12 1.32 18.44
C LEU A 74 -14.91 0.80 17.68
N LEU A 75 -13.85 0.42 18.40
CA LEU A 75 -12.66 -0.21 17.82
C LEU A 75 -13.01 -1.50 17.05
N LYS A 76 -13.87 -2.35 17.62
CA LYS A 76 -14.32 -3.58 16.95
C LYS A 76 -15.09 -3.29 15.66
N LYS A 77 -15.99 -2.30 15.68
CA LYS A 77 -16.74 -1.87 14.50
C LYS A 77 -15.77 -1.33 13.44
N TRP A 78 -14.93 -0.37 13.81
CA TRP A 78 -13.93 0.21 12.90
C TRP A 78 -13.02 -0.85 12.27
N SER A 79 -12.50 -1.78 13.07
CA SER A 79 -11.67 -2.89 12.56
C SER A 79 -12.41 -3.77 11.55
N LYS A 80 -13.72 -4.02 11.76
CA LYS A 80 -14.54 -4.77 10.80
C LYS A 80 -14.70 -3.99 9.51
N ASP A 81 -14.99 -2.69 9.59
CA ASP A 81 -15.17 -1.81 8.44
C ASP A 81 -13.87 -1.73 7.60
N ILE A 82 -12.71 -1.61 8.24
CA ILE A 82 -11.38 -1.68 7.58
C ILE A 82 -11.17 -3.04 6.89
N HIS A 83 -11.48 -4.14 7.57
CA HIS A 83 -11.30 -5.48 6.98
C HIS A 83 -12.21 -5.69 5.76
N GLN A 84 -13.40 -5.12 5.74
CA GLN A 84 -14.29 -5.15 4.57
C GLN A 84 -13.73 -4.37 3.39
N ILE A 85 -13.00 -3.26 3.62
CA ILE A 85 -12.28 -2.55 2.55
C ILE A 85 -11.20 -3.47 1.95
N TYR A 86 -10.42 -4.12 2.80
CA TYR A 86 -9.37 -5.05 2.36
C TYR A 86 -9.93 -6.22 1.54
N GLU A 87 -11.00 -6.87 1.99
CA GLU A 87 -11.59 -7.99 1.25
C GLU A 87 -12.17 -7.55 -0.10
N ARG A 88 -12.79 -6.36 -0.18
CA ARG A 88 -13.23 -5.78 -1.45
C ARG A 88 -12.06 -5.51 -2.40
N ALA A 89 -10.96 -4.97 -1.89
CA ALA A 89 -9.76 -4.72 -2.69
C ALA A 89 -9.16 -6.03 -3.23
N LYS A 90 -9.13 -7.09 -2.41
CA LYS A 90 -8.65 -8.42 -2.84
C LYS A 90 -9.51 -9.07 -3.92
N GLN A 91 -10.81 -8.81 -3.93
CA GLN A 91 -11.73 -9.34 -4.93
C GLN A 91 -11.57 -8.67 -6.29
N TYR A 92 -10.85 -7.55 -6.38
CA TYR A 92 -10.58 -6.89 -7.66
C TYR A 92 -9.54 -7.68 -8.45
N THR A 93 -9.98 -8.30 -9.54
CA THR A 93 -9.13 -9.10 -10.44
C THR A 93 -8.44 -8.28 -11.54
N GLY A 94 -8.66 -6.96 -11.56
CA GLY A 94 -8.18 -6.11 -12.64
C GLY A 94 -9.04 -6.15 -13.91
N PRO A 95 -8.65 -5.39 -14.95
CA PRO A 95 -9.24 -5.45 -16.27
C PRO A 95 -9.06 -6.84 -16.94
N PRO A 96 -9.92 -7.22 -17.90
CA PRO A 96 -9.77 -8.48 -18.65
C PRO A 96 -8.40 -8.62 -19.32
N ASP A 97 -7.91 -9.85 -19.48
CA ASP A 97 -6.60 -10.05 -20.08
C ASP A 97 -6.55 -9.84 -21.59
N ASN A 98 -7.69 -9.96 -22.26
CA ASN A 98 -7.85 -9.94 -23.71
C ASN A 98 -8.01 -8.54 -24.33
N ILE A 99 -7.81 -7.47 -23.57
CA ILE A 99 -7.91 -6.09 -24.07
C ILE A 99 -6.53 -5.42 -24.20
N PRO A 100 -6.39 -4.37 -25.05
CA PRO A 100 -5.13 -3.64 -25.21
C PRO A 100 -4.63 -3.01 -23.90
N ILE A 101 -3.31 -2.91 -23.74
CA ILE A 101 -2.67 -2.40 -22.50
C ILE A 101 -3.17 -1.01 -22.11
N GLY A 102 -3.31 -0.08 -23.07
CA GLY A 102 -3.80 1.26 -22.79
C GLY A 102 -5.21 1.27 -22.20
N LEU A 103 -6.09 0.39 -22.70
CA LEU A 103 -7.44 0.24 -22.15
C LEU A 103 -7.44 -0.40 -20.76
N LYS A 104 -6.50 -1.32 -20.49
CA LYS A 104 -6.30 -1.85 -19.13
C LYS A 104 -5.96 -0.72 -18.16
N GLU A 105 -5.03 0.17 -18.52
CA GLU A 105 -4.65 1.27 -17.64
C GLU A 105 -5.81 2.24 -17.39
N THR A 106 -6.53 2.67 -18.43
CA THR A 106 -7.72 3.53 -18.26
C THR A 106 -8.75 2.89 -17.32
N MET A 107 -9.03 1.59 -17.47
CA MET A 107 -9.96 0.89 -16.58
C MET A 107 -9.47 0.80 -15.14
N ARG A 108 -8.14 0.70 -14.91
CA ARG A 108 -7.57 0.72 -13.55
C ARG A 108 -7.71 2.10 -12.92
N GLU A 109 -7.42 3.16 -13.66
CA GLU A 109 -7.56 4.55 -13.20
C GLU A 109 -9.01 4.89 -12.83
N GLU A 110 -9.97 4.54 -13.69
CA GLU A 110 -11.40 4.71 -13.42
C GLU A 110 -11.83 3.97 -12.15
N LYS A 111 -11.35 2.74 -11.98
CA LYS A 111 -11.66 1.94 -10.79
C LYS A 111 -11.02 2.52 -9.53
N GLU A 112 -9.79 3.01 -9.61
CA GLU A 112 -9.10 3.68 -8.51
C GLU A 112 -9.86 4.94 -8.08
N ILE A 113 -10.28 5.77 -9.03
CA ILE A 113 -11.10 6.97 -8.77
C ILE A 113 -12.40 6.59 -8.06
N LEU A 114 -13.09 5.55 -8.54
CA LEU A 114 -14.31 5.05 -7.91
C LEU A 114 -14.07 4.60 -6.47
N PHE A 115 -13.01 3.83 -6.23
CA PHE A 115 -12.65 3.40 -4.87
C PHE A 115 -12.30 4.58 -3.96
N LYS A 116 -11.54 5.57 -4.45
CA LYS A 116 -11.21 6.77 -3.69
C LYS A 116 -12.46 7.55 -3.26
N LYS A 117 -13.44 7.71 -4.16
CA LYS A 117 -14.73 8.35 -3.83
C LYS A 117 -15.50 7.57 -2.76
N GLN A 118 -15.52 6.24 -2.85
CA GLN A 118 -16.19 5.42 -1.82
C GLN A 118 -15.53 5.52 -0.44
N LEU A 119 -14.22 5.83 -0.38
CA LEU A 119 -13.52 6.00 0.89
C LEU A 119 -13.81 7.35 1.56
N THR A 120 -14.25 8.36 0.82
CA THR A 120 -14.65 9.66 1.39
C THR A 120 -16.04 9.64 2.02
N ASP A 121 -16.82 8.60 1.74
CA ASP A 121 -18.22 8.44 2.19
C ASP A 121 -18.35 7.52 3.43
N ILE A 122 -17.22 7.06 4.01
CA ILE A 122 -17.15 6.15 5.18
C ILE A 122 -16.77 6.96 6.44
#